data_AF-A0A7C1MJ77-F1
#
_entry.id   AF-A0A7C1MJ77-F1
#
_cell.length_a   1.000
_cell.length_b   1.000
_cell.length_c   1.000
_cell.angle_alpha   90.00
_cell.angle_beta   90.00
_cell.angle_gamma   90.00
#
_symmetry.space_group_name_H-M   'P 1'
#
loop_
_entity.id
_entity.type
_entity.pdbx_description
1 polymer ?
#
loop_
_entity_poly.entity_id
_entity_poly.type
_entity_poly.pdbx_seq_one_letter_code
_entity_poly.pdbx_strand_id
1 'polypeptide(L)'
;KKLLLVLTDGEPSDIDVDDPELLIQDAHRAVQELDQQGIYTYCINLDPYADDYVADIFGKQYTVIDKIERLPEKLPKLFAALTS
;
A
#
# COMPACT_ATOMS: atom_id res chain seq x y z
N LYS A 1 -5.41 -11.45 -13.84
CA LYS A 1 -5.32 -10.20 -13.03
C LYS A 1 -3.85 -10.00 -12.68
N LYS A 2 -3.33 -8.77 -12.73
CA LYS A 2 -1.96 -8.45 -12.29
C LYS A 2 -2.03 -7.93 -10.86
N LEU A 3 -1.08 -8.33 -10.01
CA LEU A 3 -0.94 -7.87 -8.64
C LEU A 3 0.38 -7.13 -8.51
N LEU A 4 0.34 -5.91 -7.94
CA LEU A 4 1.49 -5.22 -7.39
C LEU A 4 1.39 -5.24 -5.87
N LEU A 5 2.35 -5.90 -5.22
CA LEU A 5 2.46 -5.89 -3.77
C LEU A 5 3.54 -4.88 -3.37
N VAL A 6 3.16 -3.89 -2.59
CA VAL A 6 4.07 -2.88 -2.03
C VAL A 6 4.38 -3.29 -0.59
N LEU A 7 5.66 -3.49 -0.27
CA LEU A 7 6.14 -3.73 1.09
C LEU A 7 7.04 -2.55 1.49
N THR A 8 6.62 -1.79 2.50
CA THR A 8 7.32 -0.57 2.94
C THR A 8 7.27 -0.43 4.46
N ASP A 9 8.19 0.34 5.04
CA ASP A 9 8.25 0.72 6.45
C ASP A 9 8.01 2.22 6.68
N GLY A 10 7.62 2.96 5.63
CA GLY A 10 7.42 4.40 5.72
C GLY A 10 6.52 5.00 4.65
N GLU A 11 6.35 6.32 4.78
CA GLU A 11 5.52 7.18 3.94
C GLU A 11 6.22 7.59 2.62
N PRO A 12 5.46 8.04 1.60
CA PRO A 12 6.03 8.63 0.40
C PRO A 12 6.95 9.82 0.72
N SER A 13 8.11 9.87 0.08
CA SER A 13 9.10 10.93 0.28
C SER A 13 9.73 11.35 -1.05
N ASP A 14 10.00 12.64 -1.19
CA ASP A 14 10.75 13.22 -2.31
C ASP A 14 11.67 14.33 -1.76
N ILE A 15 12.85 14.49 -2.35
CA ILE A 15 13.88 15.44 -1.90
C ILE A 15 13.53 16.90 -2.25
N ASP A 16 12.70 17.09 -3.27
CA ASP A 16 12.38 18.41 -3.84
C ASP A 16 10.94 18.86 -3.53
N VAL A 17 10.22 18.12 -2.67
CA VAL A 17 8.83 18.41 -2.29
C VAL A 17 8.74 18.61 -0.78
N ASP A 18 8.37 19.83 -0.38
CA ASP A 18 8.20 20.19 1.03
C ASP A 18 6.82 19.84 1.60
N ASP A 19 5.83 19.58 0.72
CA ASP A 19 4.45 19.32 1.12
C ASP A 19 4.15 17.80 1.21
N PRO A 20 4.06 17.22 2.42
CA PRO A 20 3.78 15.81 2.60
C PRO A 20 2.38 15.42 2.10
N GLU A 21 1.38 16.31 2.15
CA GLU A 21 0.05 15.99 1.63
C GLU A 21 0.06 15.79 0.11
N LEU A 22 0.90 16.56 -0.59
CA LEU A 22 1.08 16.41 -2.04
C LEU A 22 1.62 15.03 -2.39
N LEU A 23 2.57 14.52 -1.61
CA LEU A 23 3.18 13.20 -1.82
C LEU A 23 2.17 12.06 -1.59
N ILE A 24 1.28 12.20 -0.60
CA ILE A 24 0.18 11.27 -0.36
C ILE A 24 -0.81 11.28 -1.54
N GLN A 25 -1.20 12.46 -2.01
CA GLN A 25 -2.13 12.61 -3.13
C GLN A 25 -1.57 12.06 -4.44
N ASP A 26 -0.27 12.27 -4.70
CA ASP A 26 0.41 11.74 -5.88
C ASP A 26 0.47 10.21 -5.83
N ALA A 27 0.85 9.64 -4.69
CA ALA A 27 0.84 8.19 -4.49
C ALA A 27 -0.57 7.60 -4.66
N HIS A 28 -1.60 8.26 -4.11
CA HIS A 28 -3.00 7.86 -4.30
C HIS A 28 -3.38 7.86 -5.79
N ARG A 29 -2.97 8.90 -6.52
CA ARG A 29 -3.21 9.00 -7.97
C ARG A 29 -2.57 7.85 -8.73
N ALA A 30 -1.32 7.51 -8.40
CA ALA A 30 -0.63 6.37 -9.00
C ALA A 30 -1.38 5.05 -8.77
N VAL A 31 -1.90 4.83 -7.56
CA VAL A 31 -2.73 3.64 -7.24
C VAL A 31 -4.01 3.60 -8.09
N GLN A 32 -4.70 4.73 -8.26
CA GLN A 32 -5.88 4.81 -9.12
C GLN A 32 -5.56 4.49 -10.60
N GLU A 33 -4.43 4.98 -11.10
CA GLU A 33 -4.00 4.74 -12.48
C GLU A 33 -3.62 3.27 -12.72
N LEU A 34 -3.03 2.61 -11.72
CA LEU A 34 -2.77 1.16 -11.76
C LEU A 34 -4.05 0.34 -11.79
N ASP A 35 -5.05 0.71 -10.98
CA ASP A 35 -6.36 0.05 -10.99
C ASP A 35 -7.05 0.18 -12.36
N GLN A 36 -7.00 1.36 -12.98
CA GLN A 36 -7.50 1.58 -14.36
C GLN A 36 -6.78 0.71 -15.41
N GLN A 37 -5.53 0.31 -15.15
CA GLN A 37 -4.75 -0.62 -15.99
C GLN A 37 -5.00 -2.10 -15.64
N GLY A 38 -5.91 -2.40 -14.72
CA GLY A 38 -6.19 -3.77 -14.25
C GLY A 38 -5.07 -4.37 -13.41
N ILE A 39 -4.23 -3.51 -12.79
CA ILE A 39 -3.18 -3.87 -11.85
C ILE A 39 -3.72 -3.60 -10.45
N TYR A 40 -4.09 -4.68 -9.75
CA TYR A 40 -4.50 -4.59 -8.36
C TYR A 40 -3.28 -4.28 -7.50
N THR A 41 -3.33 -3.21 -6.74
CA THR A 41 -2.22 -2.79 -5.88
C THR A 41 -2.59 -3.05 -4.43
N TYR A 42 -1.67 -3.61 -3.65
CA TYR A 42 -1.90 -3.85 -2.23
C TYR A 42 -0.67 -3.47 -1.42
N CYS A 43 -0.87 -2.71 -0.34
CA CYS A 43 0.22 -2.29 0.54
C CYS A 43 0.32 -3.17 1.79
N ILE A 44 1.52 -3.58 2.13
CA ILE A 44 1.87 -4.10 3.44
C ILE A 44 2.83 -3.11 4.05
N ASN A 45 2.38 -2.42 5.09
CA ASN A 45 3.22 -1.45 5.81
C ASN A 45 3.70 -2.06 7.13
N LEU A 46 4.98 -1.85 7.46
CA LEU A 46 5.62 -2.35 8.68
C LEU A 46 5.62 -1.32 9.83
N ASP A 47 5.19 -0.09 9.56
CA ASP A 47 5.06 0.96 10.56
C ASP A 47 3.67 0.88 11.24
N PRO A 48 3.61 0.63 12.57
CA PRO A 48 2.35 0.54 13.31
C PRO A 48 1.56 1.84 13.37
N TYR A 49 2.15 2.99 12.99
CA TYR A 49 1.48 4.29 12.96
C TYR A 49 1.00 4.68 11.56
N ALA A 50 1.15 3.78 10.58
CA ALA A 50 0.89 4.07 9.18
C ALA A 50 -0.59 4.07 8.75
N ASP A 51 -1.51 3.75 9.67
CA ASP A 51 -2.91 3.52 9.33
C ASP A 51 -3.55 4.71 8.59
N ASP A 52 -3.27 5.95 9.01
CA ASP A 52 -3.92 7.14 8.45
C ASP A 52 -3.45 7.41 7.00
N TYR A 53 -2.15 7.57 6.77
CA TYR A 53 -1.65 7.92 5.43
C TYR A 53 -1.75 6.78 4.42
N VAL A 54 -1.60 5.52 4.86
CA VAL A 54 -1.71 4.36 3.97
C VAL A 54 -3.15 4.17 3.53
N ALA A 55 -4.13 4.46 4.39
CA ALA A 55 -5.54 4.44 4.02
C ALA A 55 -5.86 5.52 2.96
N ASP A 56 -5.24 6.70 3.04
CA ASP A 56 -5.41 7.74 2.02
C ASP A 56 -4.83 7.32 0.66
N ILE A 57 -3.70 6.62 0.64
CA ILE A 57 -3.08 6.15 -0.62
C ILE A 57 -3.82 4.94 -1.19
N PHE A 58 -4.04 3.89 -0.40
CA PHE A 58 -4.47 2.57 -0.87
C PHE A 58 -5.95 2.26 -0.56
N GLY A 59 -6.67 3.15 0.10
CA GLY A 59 -8.05 2.93 0.52
C GLY A 59 -8.15 1.74 1.48
N LYS A 60 -8.87 0.69 1.08
CA LYS A 60 -9.00 -0.56 1.87
C LYS A 60 -7.97 -1.63 1.48
N GLN A 61 -7.07 -1.34 0.54
CA GLN A 61 -6.14 -2.30 -0.06
C GLN A 61 -4.79 -2.27 0.67
N TYR A 62 -4.81 -2.35 2.00
CA TYR A 62 -3.59 -2.38 2.80
C TYR A 62 -3.71 -3.27 4.04
N THR A 63 -2.56 -3.62 4.61
CA THR A 63 -2.43 -4.19 5.96
C THR A 63 -1.23 -3.55 6.64
N VAL A 64 -1.43 -3.05 7.86
CA VAL A 64 -0.33 -2.68 8.76
C VAL A 64 0.09 -3.90 9.59
N ILE A 65 1.38 -4.15 9.66
CA ILE A 65 1.99 -5.27 10.39
C ILE A 65 2.98 -4.71 11.41
N ASP A 66 2.63 -4.89 12.69
CA ASP A 66 3.45 -4.54 13.85
C ASP A 66 4.62 -5.51 14.13
N LYS A 67 4.57 -6.71 13.51
CA LYS A 67 5.51 -7.82 13.73
C LYS A 67 5.77 -8.56 12.43
N ILE A 68 6.98 -8.45 11.90
CA ILE A 68 7.35 -9.00 10.58
C ILE A 68 7.14 -10.52 10.48
N GLU A 69 7.17 -11.22 11.62
CA GLU A 69 6.92 -12.66 11.71
C GLU A 69 5.48 -13.04 11.32
N ARG A 70 4.55 -12.08 11.30
CA ARG A 70 3.16 -12.27 10.85
C ARG A 70 3.01 -12.20 9.32
N LEU A 71 4.02 -11.70 8.61
CA LEU A 71 3.98 -11.53 7.16
C LEU A 71 3.69 -12.86 6.42
N PRO A 72 4.35 -14.00 6.74
CA PRO A 72 4.08 -15.28 6.08
C PRO A 72 2.65 -15.78 6.25
N GLU A 73 1.95 -15.42 7.34
CA GLU A 73 0.56 -15.81 7.58
C GLU A 73 -0.44 -14.97 6.79
N LYS A 74 -0.07 -13.72 6.45
CA LYS A 74 -0.93 -12.75 5.77
C LYS A 74 -0.89 -12.93 4.25
N LEU A 75 0.29 -13.21 3.68
CA LEU A 75 0.47 -13.36 2.24
C LEU A 75 -0.50 -14.39 1.61
N PRO A 76 -0.67 -15.63 2.13
CA PRO A 76 -1.59 -16.60 1.53
C PRO A 76 -3.04 -16.11 1.46
N LYS A 77 -3.50 -15.38 2.49
CA LYS A 77 -4.86 -14.83 2.54
C LYS A 77 -5.08 -13.77 1.46
N LEU A 78 -4.07 -12.92 1.25
CA LEU A 78 -4.09 -11.93 0.17
C LEU A 78 -4.19 -12.62 -1.20
N PHE A 79 -3.32 -13.58 -1.48
CA PHE A 79 -3.32 -14.28 -2.76
C PHE A 79 -4.63 -15.04 -3.02
N ALA A 80 -5.23 -15.64 -2.00
CA ALA A 80 -6.53 -16.31 -2.11
C ALA A 80 -7.68 -15.35 -2.47
N ALA A 81 -7.68 -14.13 -1.91
CA ALA A 81 -8.69 -13.12 -2.22
C ALA A 81 -8.63 -12.64 -3.69
N LEU A 82 -7.48 -12.79 -4.36
CA LEU A 82 -7.26 -12.31 -5.72
C LEU A 82 -7.57 -13.35 -6.81
N THR A 83 -7.50 -14.63 -6.46
CA THR A 83 -7.80 -15.77 -7.36
C THR A 83 -9.25 -16.25 -7.29
N SER A 84 -10.07 -15.64 -6.41
CA SER A 84 -11.51 -15.89 -6.28
C SER A 84 -12.36 -15.10 -7.27
#